data_AF-A0A378IQ32-F1
#
_entry.id   AF-A0A378IQ32-F1
#
_cell.length_a   1.000
_cell.length_b   1.000
_cell.length_c   1.000
_cell.angle_alpha   90.00
_cell.angle_beta   90.00
_cell.angle_gamma   90.00
#
_symmetry.space_group_name_H-M   'P 1'
#
loop_
_entity.id
_entity.type
_entity.pdbx_description
1 polymer ?
#
loop_
_entity_poly.entity_id
_entity_poly.type
_entity_poly.pdbx_seq_one_letter_code
_entity_poly.pdbx_strand_id
1 'polypeptide(L)' 'MCTLRDIVIFFAGAEFFHTLSHIMLPYFVSMPLDLGIMVLTPTLNLWIIGINALITLALLWWAYRLKGKT' A
#
# COMPACT_ATOMS: atom_id res chain seq x y z
N MET A 1 21.20 -0.52 14.44
CA MET A 1 21.18 0.70 13.59
C MET A 1 20.17 0.42 12.49
N CYS A 2 19.16 1.26 12.32
CA CYS A 2 18.18 1.08 11.24
C CYS A 2 18.88 1.36 9.90
N THR A 3 18.99 0.35 9.05
CA THR A 3 19.55 0.52 7.71
C THR A 3 18.50 1.12 6.78
N LEU A 4 18.94 1.73 5.68
CA LEU A 4 18.01 2.19 4.63
C LEU A 4 17.12 1.03 4.13
N ARG A 5 17.66 -0.18 4.08
CA ARG A 5 16.91 -1.39 3.72
C ARG A 5 15.77 -1.66 4.69
N ASP A 6 16.01 -1.54 6.01
CA ASP A 6 14.97 -1.78 7.02
C ASP A 6 13.83 -0.77 6.90
N ILE A 7 14.17 0.50 6.61
CA ILE A 7 13.19 1.56 6.36
C ILE A 7 12.34 1.24 5.12
N VAL A 8 12.98 0.84 4.02
CA VAL A 8 12.26 0.48 2.78
C VAL A 8 11.35 -0.74 2.99
N ILE A 9 11.81 -1.75 3.74
CA ILE A 9 10.98 -2.93 4.08
C ILE A 9 9.79 -2.52 4.95
N PHE A 10 9.99 -1.62 5.92
CA PHE A 10 8.90 -1.10 6.74
C PHE A 10 7.82 -0.40 5.89
N PHE A 11 8.22 0.46 4.96
CA PHE A 11 7.28 1.12 4.04
C PHE A 11 6.57 0.12 3.10
N ALA A 12 7.29 -0.91 2.61
CA ALA A 12 6.66 -1.97 1.82
C ALA A 12 5.58 -2.71 2.62
N GLY A 13 5.83 -2.98 3.91
CA GLY A 13 4.84 -3.56 4.82
C GLY A 13 3.63 -2.65 5.07
N ALA A 14 3.86 -1.35 5.25
CA ALA A 14 2.79 -0.37 5.43
C ALA A 14 1.89 -0.27 4.18
N GLU A 15 2.48 -0.20 2.98
CA GLU A 15 1.75 -0.17 1.71
C GLU A 15 0.97 -1.47 1.44
N PHE A 16 1.54 -2.61 1.80
CA PHE A 16 0.84 -3.90 1.74
C PHE A 16 -0.38 -3.91 2.67
N PHE A 17 -0.22 -3.45 3.92
CA PHE A 17 -1.32 -3.38 4.87
C PHE A 17 -2.41 -2.39 4.43
N HIS A 18 -2.02 -1.27 3.82
CA HIS A 18 -2.94 -0.31 3.23
C HIS A 18 -3.72 -0.93 2.05
N THR A 19 -3.04 -1.72 1.21
CA THR A 19 -3.72 -2.47 0.14
C THR A 19 -4.74 -3.45 0.73
N LEU A 20 -4.35 -4.18 1.77
CA LEU A 20 -5.23 -5.13 2.45
C LEU A 20 -6.44 -4.44 3.08
N SER A 21 -6.27 -3.26 3.68
CA SER A 21 -7.38 -2.51 4.25
C SER A 21 -8.40 -2.12 3.16
N HIS A 22 -7.96 -1.69 1.97
CA HIS A 22 -8.86 -1.41 0.85
C HIS A 22 -9.56 -2.64 0.26
N ILE A 23 -8.92 -3.82 0.32
CA ILE A 23 -9.55 -5.09 -0.06
C ILE A 23 -10.63 -5.48 0.95
N MET A 24 -10.36 -5.27 2.24
CA MET A 24 -11.26 -5.62 3.34
C MET A 24 -12.41 -4.60 3.50
N LEU A 25 -12.18 -3.33 3.17
CA LEU A 25 -13.12 -2.23 3.40
C LEU A 25 -14.55 -2.50 2.91
N PRO A 26 -14.79 -3.02 1.68
CA PRO A 26 -16.16 -3.26 1.18
C PRO A 26 -16.94 -4.34 1.94
N TYR A 27 -16.27 -5.19 2.72
CA TYR A 27 -16.93 -6.18 3.57
C TYR A 27 -17.47 -5.56 4.87
N PHE A 28 -16.94 -4.41 5.27
CA PHE A 28 -17.34 -3.72 6.51
C PHE A 28 -18.21 -2.49 6.23
N VAL A 29 -18.06 -1.86 5.06
CA VAL A 29 -18.73 -0.60 4.72
C VAL A 29 -19.25 -0.63 3.28
N SER A 30 -20.49 -0.19 3.08
CA SER A 30 -21.08 -0.03 1.75
C SER A 30 -20.46 1.16 1.01
N MET A 31 -20.17 0.98 -0.27
CA MET A 31 -19.59 2.02 -1.12
C MET A 31 -20.65 2.59 -2.08
N PRO A 32 -20.56 3.88 -2.48
CA PRO A 32 -19.46 4.83 -2.22
C PRO A 32 -19.44 5.36 -0.78
N LEU A 33 -18.22 5.53 -0.23
CA LEU A 33 -18.01 6.07 1.11
C LEU A 33 -17.63 7.55 1.04
N ASP A 34 -18.42 8.41 1.67
CA ASP A 34 -18.10 9.84 1.78
C ASP A 34 -17.18 10.08 2.99
N LEU A 35 -15.94 10.51 2.72
CA LEU A 35 -14.93 10.85 3.72
C LEU A 35 -14.94 12.35 4.09
N GLY A 36 -15.92 13.11 3.60
CA GLY A 36 -16.08 14.56 3.81
C GLY A 36 -15.19 15.42 2.90
N ILE A 37 -13.98 14.98 2.59
CA ILE A 37 -13.06 15.63 1.63
C ILE A 37 -13.05 14.96 0.25
N MET A 38 -13.51 13.71 0.18
CA MET A 38 -13.47 12.89 -1.02
C MET A 38 -14.51 11.78 -0.91
N VAL A 39 -15.13 11.45 -2.03
CA VAL A 39 -15.99 10.27 -2.14
C VAL A 39 -15.17 9.10 -2.66
N LEU A 40 -14.96 8.10 -1.81
CA LEU A 40 -14.31 6.86 -2.16
C LEU A 40 -15.31 5.95 -2.89
N THR A 41 -15.24 5.97 -4.22
CA THR A 41 -16.07 5.12 -5.08
C THR A 41 -15.49 3.70 -5.22
N PRO A 42 -16.29 2.69 -5.60
CA PRO A 42 -15.80 1.34 -5.88
C PRO A 42 -14.64 1.30 -6.87
N THR A 43 -14.76 2.07 -7.95
CA THR A 43 -13.73 2.17 -9.00
C THR A 43 -12.44 2.78 -8.45
N LEU A 44 -12.55 3.85 -7.66
CA LEU A 44 -11.38 4.50 -7.07
C LEU A 44 -10.68 3.58 -6.05
N ASN A 45 -11.44 2.84 -5.24
CA ASN A 45 -10.87 1.86 -4.31
C ASN A 45 -10.10 0.75 -5.04
N LEU A 46 -10.61 0.26 -6.18
CA LEU A 46 -9.89 -0.69 -7.03
C LEU A 46 -8.59 -0.10 -7.59
N TRP A 47 -8.60 1.17 -7.99
CA TRP A 47 -7.38 1.86 -8.41
C TRP A 47 -6.36 1.99 -7.28
N ILE A 48 -6.79 2.33 -6.06
CA ILE A 48 -5.91 2.42 -4.89
C ILE A 48 -5.27 1.06 -4.60
N ILE A 49 -6.04 -0.03 -4.65
CA ILE A 49 -5.52 -1.39 -4.50
C ILE A 49 -4.43 -1.68 -5.53
N GLY A 50 -4.69 -1.39 -6.81
CA GLY A 50 -3.73 -1.63 -7.89
C GLY A 50 -2.45 -0.81 -7.74
N ILE A 51 -2.56 0.48 -7.42
CA ILE A 51 -1.41 1.38 -7.27
C ILE A 51 -0.58 0.98 -6.05
N ASN A 52 -1.18 0.75 -4.89
CA ASN A 52 -0.44 0.38 -3.68
C ASN A 52 0.21 -1.00 -3.81
N ALA A 53 -0.41 -1.95 -4.52
CA ALA A 53 0.22 -3.23 -4.84
C ALA A 53 1.49 -3.04 -5.70
N LEU A 54 1.43 -2.18 -6.72
CA LEU A 54 2.60 -1.86 -7.55
C LEU A 54 3.71 -1.16 -6.74
N ILE A 55 3.35 -0.21 -5.87
CA ILE A 55 4.30 0.46 -4.97
C ILE A 55 4.96 -0.55 -4.03
N THR A 56 4.19 -1.44 -3.44
CA THR A 56 4.70 -2.51 -2.56
C THR A 56 5.74 -3.36 -3.29
N LEU A 57 5.46 -3.80 -4.53
CA LEU A 57 6.41 -4.57 -5.34
C LEU A 57 7.67 -3.77 -5.67
N ALA A 58 7.53 -2.49 -6.02
CA ALA A 58 8.66 -1.61 -6.29
C ALA A 58 9.55 -1.41 -5.06
N LEU A 59 8.97 -1.23 -3.87
CA LEU A 59 9.71 -1.10 -2.61
C LEU A 59 10.44 -2.40 -2.24
N LEU A 60 9.79 -3.55 -2.38
CA LEU A 60 10.43 -4.85 -2.14
C LEU A 60 11.59 -5.10 -3.11
N TRP A 61 11.41 -4.76 -4.39
CA TRP A 61 12.48 -4.83 -5.39
C TRP A 61 13.64 -3.90 -5.04
N TRP A 62 13.34 -2.68 -4.56
CA TRP A 62 14.38 -1.75 -4.12
C TRP A 62 15.13 -2.26 -2.88
N ALA A 63 14.41 -2.79 -1.88
CA ALA A 63 15.02 -3.40 -0.71
C ALA A 63 15.94 -4.58 -1.08
N TYR A 64 15.56 -5.37 -2.08
CA TYR A 64 16.40 -6.44 -2.62
C TYR A 64 17.70 -5.91 -3.24
N ARG A 65 17.62 -4.81 -4.00
CA ARG A 65 18.80 -4.14 -4.58
C ARG A 65 19.74 -3.54 -3.51
N LEU A 66 19.19 -3.09 -2.38
CA LEU A 66 19.99 -2.53 -1.28
C LEU A 66 20.83 -3.58 -0.54
N LYS A 67 20.40 -4.85 -0.52
CA LYS A 67 21.17 -5.97 0.07
C LYS A 67 22.58 -6.12 -0.54
N GLY A 68 22.77 -5.72 -1.80
CA GLY A 68 24.07 -5.81 -2.47
C GLY A 68 25.02 -4.62 -2.20
N LYS A 69 24.61 -3.62 -1.43
CA LYS A 69 25.39 -2.38 -1.18
C LYS A 69 25.77 -2.16 0.28
N THR A 70 25.39 -3.07 1.17
CA THR A 70 25.74 -3.11 2.61
C THR A 70 26.61 -4.31 2.89
#